data_AF-A0A376BLK2-F1
#
_entry.id   AF-A0A376BLK2-F1
#
_cell.length_a   1.000
_cell.length_b   1.000
_cell.length_c   1.000
_cell.angle_alpha   90.00
_cell.angle_beta   90.00
_cell.angle_gamma   90.00
#
_symmetry.space_group_name_H-M   'P 1'
#
loop_
_entity.id
_entity.type
_entity.pdbx_description
1 polymer ?
#
loop_
_entity_poly.entity_id
_entity_poly.type
_entity_poly.pdbx_seq_one_letter_code
_entity_poly.pdbx_strand_id
1 'polypeptide(L)'
;MIDLKTLFVPFLNKFQGQWKKDDESEWIEFQTKQFVIQIEPFVYYESNVIHIEIFYSFSHIELAKIANLIMQDDVNNFISIHYGQIETRCFDIDEICQIFEMELQKIISKTNDYTINYLIDKYQSYYRERPSMAQILHLSVLVLLKDFVTLFDYYQSMKNGNNIGFVPMITLEMIDNAVNLALIK
;
A
#
# COMPACT_ATOMS: atom_id res chain seq x y z
N MET A 1 7.00 11.60 -27.58
CA MET A 1 6.83 11.22 -26.16
C MET A 1 5.55 11.90 -25.70
N ILE A 2 4.57 11.15 -25.23
CA ILE A 2 3.30 11.72 -24.76
C ILE A 2 3.57 12.37 -23.41
N ASP A 3 3.20 13.65 -23.25
CA ASP A 3 3.30 14.33 -21.97
C ASP A 3 2.18 13.87 -21.04
N LEU A 4 2.50 12.87 -20.21
CA LEU A 4 1.55 12.25 -19.29
C LEU A 4 1.00 13.25 -18.26
N LYS A 5 1.81 14.23 -17.82
CA LYS A 5 1.35 15.22 -16.84
C LYS A 5 0.23 16.05 -17.43
N THR A 6 0.42 16.57 -18.63
CA THR A 6 -0.61 17.33 -19.35
C THR A 6 -1.82 16.47 -19.64
N LEU A 7 -1.63 15.22 -20.08
CA LEU A 7 -2.70 14.29 -20.39
C LEU A 7 -3.59 14.00 -19.17
N PHE A 8 -2.97 13.88 -17.98
CA PHE A 8 -3.67 13.46 -16.78
C PHE A 8 -4.13 14.59 -15.83
N VAL A 9 -3.85 15.88 -16.13
CA VAL A 9 -4.35 17.03 -15.34
C VAL A 9 -5.85 16.96 -15.02
N PRO A 10 -6.74 16.62 -15.98
CA PRO A 10 -8.18 16.55 -15.68
C PRO A 10 -8.52 15.57 -14.55
N PHE A 11 -7.77 14.47 -14.41
CA PHE A 11 -7.99 13.46 -13.37
C PHE A 11 -7.50 13.92 -12.00
N LEU A 12 -6.37 14.64 -11.94
CA LEU A 12 -5.89 15.24 -10.69
C LEU A 12 -6.97 16.12 -10.06
N ASN A 13 -7.62 16.96 -10.87
CA ASN A 13 -8.71 17.82 -10.39
C ASN A 13 -9.96 17.01 -9.99
N LYS A 14 -10.35 16.03 -10.80
CA LYS A 14 -11.56 15.22 -10.58
C LYS A 14 -11.48 14.38 -9.30
N PHE A 15 -10.34 13.77 -9.03
CA PHE A 15 -10.13 12.87 -7.91
C PHE A 15 -9.39 13.52 -6.74
N GLN A 16 -9.15 14.84 -6.79
CA GLN A 16 -8.33 15.57 -5.82
C GLN A 16 -6.94 14.94 -5.64
N GLY A 17 -6.39 14.43 -6.73
CA GLY A 17 -5.08 13.79 -6.77
C GLY A 17 -3.94 14.79 -6.93
N GLN A 18 -2.76 14.33 -6.59
CA GLN A 18 -1.52 15.07 -6.68
C GLN A 18 -0.50 14.25 -7.47
N TRP A 19 0.20 14.92 -8.39
CA TRP A 19 1.38 14.32 -9.01
C TRP A 19 2.53 14.33 -8.02
N LYS A 20 3.14 13.17 -7.80
CA LYS A 20 4.29 12.93 -6.93
C LYS A 20 5.44 12.38 -7.76
N LYS A 21 6.65 12.52 -7.23
CA LYS A 21 7.86 11.96 -7.81
C LYS A 21 8.91 11.77 -6.74
N ASP A 22 9.75 10.78 -6.92
CA ASP A 22 11.01 10.62 -6.22
C ASP A 22 12.15 10.42 -7.24
N ASP A 23 13.25 9.83 -6.80
CA ASP A 23 14.41 9.56 -7.66
C ASP A 23 14.18 8.38 -8.62
N GLU A 24 13.18 7.53 -8.38
CA GLU A 24 12.95 6.27 -9.09
C GLU A 24 11.69 6.32 -9.98
N SER A 25 10.62 6.99 -9.55
CA SER A 25 9.35 7.01 -10.29
C SER A 25 8.55 8.32 -10.17
N GLU A 26 7.51 8.42 -11.00
CA GLU A 26 6.50 9.47 -10.93
C GLU A 26 5.11 8.82 -10.88
N TRP A 27 4.25 9.28 -9.96
CA TRP A 27 2.93 8.71 -9.74
C TRP A 27 1.86 9.76 -9.44
N ILE A 28 0.60 9.36 -9.59
CA ILE A 28 -0.56 10.09 -9.12
C ILE A 28 -0.97 9.50 -7.78
N GLU A 29 -1.06 10.34 -6.76
CA GLU A 29 -1.55 9.95 -5.45
C GLU A 29 -2.87 10.64 -5.14
N PHE A 30 -3.85 9.91 -4.63
CA PHE A 30 -5.08 10.49 -4.11
C PHE A 30 -5.60 9.69 -2.92
N GLN A 31 -6.40 10.35 -2.10
CA GLN A 31 -6.91 9.81 -0.86
C GLN A 31 -8.42 9.59 -0.96
N THR A 32 -8.86 8.39 -0.57
CA THR A 32 -10.26 8.10 -0.25
C THR A 32 -10.48 8.18 1.26
N LYS A 33 -11.66 7.81 1.76
CA LYS A 33 -11.98 7.94 3.21
C LYS A 33 -10.95 7.25 4.13
N GLN A 34 -10.49 6.06 3.76
CA GLN A 34 -9.62 5.23 4.61
C GLN A 34 -8.34 4.79 3.91
N PHE A 35 -8.17 5.11 2.62
CA PHE A 35 -7.07 4.64 1.82
C PHE A 35 -6.35 5.77 1.11
N VAL A 36 -5.05 5.58 0.92
CA VAL A 36 -4.25 6.29 -0.08
C VAL A 36 -4.07 5.34 -1.25
N ILE A 37 -4.25 5.84 -2.48
CA ILE A 37 -4.06 5.10 -3.72
C ILE A 37 -2.95 5.81 -4.52
N GLN A 38 -1.97 5.03 -4.97
CA GLN A 38 -0.90 5.50 -5.85
C GLN A 38 -1.01 4.81 -7.21
N ILE A 39 -0.91 5.58 -8.28
CA ILE A 39 -1.06 5.14 -9.67
C ILE A 39 0.15 5.59 -10.49
N GLU A 40 0.85 4.66 -11.11
CA GLU A 40 1.93 4.94 -12.05
C GLU A 40 1.46 4.59 -13.47
N PRO A 41 1.09 5.59 -14.28
CA PRO A 41 0.71 5.38 -15.67
C PRO A 41 1.92 5.34 -16.59
N PHE A 42 1.95 4.38 -17.50
CA PHE A 42 2.91 4.30 -18.59
C PHE A 42 2.14 4.25 -19.91
N VAL A 43 2.57 5.06 -20.87
CA VAL A 43 2.01 5.05 -22.22
C VAL A 43 3.14 5.05 -23.24
N TYR A 44 3.13 4.04 -24.11
CA TYR A 44 4.12 3.91 -25.18
C TYR A 44 3.46 3.44 -26.48
N TYR A 45 4.17 3.64 -27.59
CA TYR A 45 3.67 3.32 -28.92
C TYR A 45 4.49 2.17 -29.52
N GLU A 46 3.81 1.13 -29.99
CA GLU A 46 4.42 -0.02 -30.64
C GLU A 46 3.56 -0.44 -31.85
N SER A 47 4.15 -0.49 -33.04
CA SER A 47 3.52 -1.07 -34.24
C SER A 47 2.09 -0.58 -34.55
N ASN A 48 1.86 0.74 -34.46
CA ASN A 48 0.54 1.37 -34.64
C ASN A 48 -0.49 1.11 -33.53
N VAL A 49 -0.03 0.66 -32.36
CA VAL A 49 -0.85 0.48 -31.17
C VAL A 49 -0.28 1.35 -30.05
N ILE A 50 -1.17 1.97 -29.28
CA ILE A 50 -0.82 2.67 -28.06
C ILE A 50 -1.06 1.70 -26.90
N HIS A 51 0.02 1.39 -26.18
CA HIS A 51 -0.02 0.57 -24.98
C HIS A 51 -0.18 1.48 -23.77
N ILE A 52 -1.06 1.08 -22.86
CA ILE A 52 -1.29 1.75 -21.59
C ILE A 52 -1.08 0.71 -20.49
N GLU A 53 -0.11 0.96 -19.63
CA GLU A 53 0.12 0.17 -18.42
C GLU A 53 -0.16 1.05 -17.22
N ILE A 54 -0.88 0.50 -16.24
CA ILE A 54 -1.23 1.19 -15.02
C ILE A 54 -0.80 0.29 -13.87
N PHE A 55 0.29 0.67 -13.21
CA PHE A 55 0.63 0.08 -11.93
C PHE A 55 -0.10 0.83 -10.85
N TYR A 56 -0.68 0.08 -9.91
CA TYR A 56 -1.42 0.69 -8.82
C TYR A 56 -1.13 -0.02 -7.52
N SER A 57 -1.08 0.77 -6.46
CA SER A 57 -1.01 0.28 -5.10
C SER A 57 -1.98 1.08 -4.23
N PHE A 58 -2.41 0.47 -3.13
CA PHE A 58 -3.15 1.21 -2.12
C PHE A 58 -2.73 0.80 -0.72
N SER A 59 -2.96 1.72 0.22
CA SER A 59 -2.57 1.63 1.62
C SER A 59 -3.73 2.04 2.50
N HIS A 60 -4.00 1.29 3.58
CA HIS A 60 -4.99 1.70 4.58
C HIS A 60 -4.33 2.67 5.57
N ILE A 61 -4.84 3.90 5.67
CA ILE A 61 -4.20 5.02 6.39
C ILE A 61 -3.79 4.63 7.81
N GLU A 62 -4.73 4.08 8.58
CA GLU A 62 -4.46 3.76 9.99
C GLU A 62 -3.50 2.59 10.15
N LEU A 63 -3.49 1.65 9.20
CA LEU A 63 -2.64 0.47 9.28
C LEU A 63 -1.20 0.83 8.90
N ALA A 64 -1.04 1.65 7.86
CA ALA A 64 0.25 2.22 7.47
C ALA A 64 0.87 3.05 8.59
N LYS A 65 0.07 3.91 9.23
CA LYS A 65 0.50 4.67 10.40
C LYS A 65 1.08 3.79 11.51
N ILE A 66 0.38 2.71 11.87
CA ILE A 66 0.88 1.78 12.89
C ILE A 66 2.16 1.09 12.40
N ALA A 67 2.19 0.62 11.15
CA ALA A 67 3.35 -0.03 10.55
C ALA A 67 4.59 0.88 10.60
N ASN A 68 4.47 2.14 10.19
CA ASN A 68 5.56 3.11 10.23
C ASN A 68 6.04 3.37 11.66
N LEU A 69 5.14 3.49 12.63
CA LEU A 69 5.52 3.65 14.04
C LEU A 69 6.27 2.44 14.58
N ILE A 70 5.86 1.22 14.20
CA ILE A 70 6.59 -0.01 14.54
C ILE A 70 8.00 0.02 13.97
N MET A 71 8.14 0.42 12.70
CA MET A 71 9.41 0.49 11.98
C MET A 71 10.27 1.73 12.33
N GLN A 72 9.77 2.63 13.16
CA GLN A 72 10.39 3.93 13.47
C GLN A 72 10.63 4.82 12.24
N ASP A 73 9.69 4.78 11.30
CA ASP A 73 9.72 5.57 10.07
C ASP A 73 8.76 6.77 10.15
N ASP A 74 8.73 7.61 9.11
CA ASP A 74 7.74 8.71 9.01
C ASP A 74 6.32 8.13 9.05
N VAL A 75 5.51 8.65 9.97
CA VAL A 75 4.14 8.19 10.20
C VAL A 75 3.26 8.24 8.95
N ASN A 76 3.59 9.11 7.99
CA ASN A 76 2.86 9.32 6.75
C ASN A 76 3.44 8.53 5.57
N ASN A 77 4.48 7.72 5.77
CA ASN A 77 5.02 6.89 4.70
C ASN A 77 3.97 5.91 4.17
N PHE A 78 3.98 5.71 2.87
CA PHE A 78 3.06 4.82 2.21
C PHE A 78 3.45 3.36 2.44
N ILE A 79 2.50 2.54 2.94
CA ILE A 79 2.69 1.10 3.11
C ILE A 79 1.71 0.34 2.24
N SER A 80 2.20 -0.21 1.14
CA SER A 80 1.38 -0.98 0.20
C SER A 80 0.79 -2.24 0.86
N ILE A 81 -0.54 -2.34 0.89
CA ILE A 81 -1.25 -3.56 1.32
C ILE A 81 -1.73 -4.41 0.13
N HIS A 82 -1.73 -3.80 -1.06
CA HIS A 82 -2.06 -4.42 -2.32
C HIS A 82 -1.32 -3.70 -3.44
N TYR A 83 -0.85 -4.49 -4.38
CA TYR A 83 -0.27 -4.04 -5.64
C TYR A 83 -0.99 -4.77 -6.78
N GLY A 84 -1.19 -4.07 -7.89
CA GLY A 84 -1.65 -4.66 -9.11
C GLY A 84 -1.19 -3.87 -10.33
N GLN A 85 -1.45 -4.49 -11.48
CA GLN A 85 -1.10 -3.95 -12.79
C GLN A 85 -2.29 -4.17 -13.72
N ILE A 86 -2.57 -3.18 -14.55
CA ILE A 86 -3.51 -3.27 -15.66
C ILE A 86 -2.75 -2.96 -16.94
N GLU A 87 -2.93 -3.80 -17.95
CA GLU A 87 -2.39 -3.61 -19.29
C GLU A 87 -3.54 -3.53 -20.28
N THR A 88 -3.55 -2.50 -21.12
CA THR A 88 -4.58 -2.29 -22.13
C THR A 88 -4.01 -1.56 -23.34
N ARG A 89 -4.80 -1.47 -24.40
CA ARG A 89 -4.36 -0.98 -25.71
C ARG A 89 -5.45 -0.13 -26.34
N CYS A 90 -5.03 0.90 -27.06
CA CYS A 90 -5.90 1.73 -27.90
C CYS A 90 -5.22 2.07 -29.23
N PHE A 91 -6.00 2.58 -30.16
CA PHE A 91 -5.50 3.00 -31.48
C PHE A 91 -5.54 4.52 -31.67
N ASP A 92 -6.16 5.24 -30.73
CA ASP A 92 -6.30 6.69 -30.74
C ASP A 92 -5.82 7.30 -29.42
N ILE A 93 -5.12 8.43 -29.49
CA ILE A 93 -4.67 9.18 -28.32
C ILE A 93 -5.88 9.69 -27.50
N ASP A 94 -6.99 10.02 -28.18
CA ASP A 94 -8.20 10.50 -27.53
C ASP A 94 -8.87 9.42 -26.66
N GLU A 95 -8.59 8.13 -26.92
CA GLU A 95 -9.08 7.00 -26.12
C GLU A 95 -8.29 6.81 -24.81
N ILE A 96 -7.05 7.29 -24.72
CA ILE A 96 -6.17 7.06 -23.55
C ILE A 96 -6.84 7.59 -22.28
N CYS A 97 -7.36 8.82 -22.34
CA CYS A 97 -8.03 9.45 -21.20
C CYS A 97 -9.27 8.67 -20.75
N GLN A 98 -10.07 8.17 -21.70
CA GLN A 98 -11.30 7.43 -21.39
C GLN A 98 -10.98 6.08 -20.75
N ILE A 99 -10.00 5.38 -21.30
CA ILE A 99 -9.52 4.10 -20.76
C ILE A 99 -8.93 4.30 -19.37
N PHE A 100 -8.04 5.28 -19.20
CA PHE A 100 -7.44 5.58 -17.91
C PHE A 100 -8.51 5.92 -16.86
N GLU A 101 -9.51 6.72 -17.22
CA GLU A 101 -10.61 7.05 -16.31
C GLU A 101 -11.40 5.81 -15.88
N MET A 102 -11.75 4.95 -16.85
CA MET A 102 -12.49 3.73 -16.60
C MET A 102 -11.71 2.80 -15.66
N GLU A 103 -10.41 2.59 -15.92
CA GLU A 103 -9.56 1.74 -15.09
C GLU A 103 -9.36 2.35 -13.69
N LEU A 104 -9.20 3.66 -13.59
CA LEU A 104 -9.10 4.35 -12.30
C LEU A 104 -10.37 4.17 -11.47
N GLN A 105 -11.55 4.28 -12.09
CA GLN A 105 -12.82 4.02 -11.40
C GLN A 105 -12.92 2.56 -10.91
N LYS A 106 -12.44 1.60 -11.70
CA LYS A 106 -12.39 0.18 -11.27
C LYS A 106 -11.43 -0.01 -10.08
N ILE A 107 -10.26 0.62 -10.11
CA ILE A 107 -9.30 0.58 -8.99
C ILE A 107 -9.93 1.17 -7.73
N ILE A 108 -10.57 2.34 -7.82
CA ILE A 108 -11.25 2.98 -6.69
C ILE A 108 -12.37 2.09 -6.14
N SER A 109 -13.20 1.52 -7.02
CA SER A 109 -14.27 0.60 -6.62
C SER A 109 -13.68 -0.61 -5.90
N LYS A 110 -12.63 -1.21 -6.45
CA LYS A 110 -11.93 -2.35 -5.86
C LYS A 110 -11.36 -2.00 -4.48
N THR A 111 -10.77 -0.82 -4.30
CA THR A 111 -10.26 -0.37 -3.00
C THR A 111 -11.39 -0.24 -1.98
N ASN A 112 -12.58 0.22 -2.39
CA ASN A 112 -13.73 0.33 -1.50
C ASN A 112 -14.29 -1.03 -1.03
N ASP A 113 -13.98 -2.12 -1.74
CA ASP A 113 -14.32 -3.48 -1.29
C ASP A 113 -13.43 -3.95 -0.11
N TYR A 114 -12.29 -3.27 0.12
CA TYR A 114 -11.43 -3.55 1.27
C TYR A 114 -11.98 -2.83 2.49
N THR A 115 -12.27 -3.60 3.53
CA THR A 115 -12.59 -3.08 4.86
C THR A 115 -11.43 -3.34 5.81
N ILE A 116 -11.35 -2.58 6.90
CA ILE A 116 -10.38 -2.87 7.95
C ILE A 116 -10.55 -4.30 8.51
N ASN A 117 -11.78 -4.81 8.59
CA ASN A 117 -12.04 -6.19 9.03
C ASN A 117 -11.44 -7.22 8.08
N TYR A 118 -11.58 -7.01 6.77
CA TYR A 118 -10.92 -7.86 5.79
C TYR A 118 -9.39 -7.86 5.95
N LEU A 119 -8.79 -6.69 6.22
CA LEU A 119 -7.34 -6.58 6.47
C LEU A 119 -6.92 -7.26 7.77
N ILE A 120 -7.73 -7.13 8.83
CA ILE A 120 -7.53 -7.83 10.10
C ILE A 120 -7.53 -9.34 9.83
N ASP A 121 -8.57 -9.88 9.22
CA ASP A 121 -8.68 -11.32 8.93
C ASP A 121 -7.50 -11.80 8.07
N LYS A 122 -7.10 -10.98 7.09
CA LYS A 122 -5.98 -11.26 6.18
C LYS A 122 -4.63 -11.29 6.90
N TYR A 123 -4.34 -10.40 7.85
CA TYR A 123 -2.99 -10.30 8.44
C TYR A 123 -2.88 -10.85 9.86
N GLN A 124 -3.98 -11.09 10.57
CA GLN A 124 -3.96 -11.63 11.93
C GLN A 124 -3.29 -13.01 12.01
N SER A 125 -3.39 -13.84 10.97
CA SER A 125 -2.85 -15.20 10.95
C SER A 125 -1.49 -15.33 10.23
N TYR A 126 -0.96 -14.26 9.65
CA TYR A 126 0.18 -14.31 8.71
C TYR A 126 1.50 -13.85 9.36
N TYR A 127 2.11 -14.68 10.22
CA TYR A 127 3.49 -14.41 10.69
C TYR A 127 4.53 -15.46 10.28
N ARG A 128 4.12 -16.67 9.89
CA ARG A 128 5.05 -17.76 9.57
C ARG A 128 5.38 -17.73 8.07
N GLU A 129 6.63 -17.40 7.74
CA GLU A 129 7.24 -17.57 6.39
C GLU A 129 6.76 -16.60 5.29
N ARG A 130 6.54 -15.33 5.63
CA ARG A 130 6.11 -14.32 4.67
C ARG A 130 7.13 -13.18 4.54
N PRO A 131 7.11 -12.43 3.42
CA PRO A 131 7.96 -11.26 3.25
C PRO A 131 7.86 -10.31 4.44
N SER A 132 8.93 -9.57 4.72
CA SER A 132 9.04 -8.69 5.90
C SER A 132 7.83 -7.78 6.09
N MET A 133 7.33 -7.16 5.01
CA MET A 133 6.19 -6.25 5.10
C MET A 133 4.89 -6.93 5.56
N ALA A 134 4.66 -8.21 5.19
CA ALA A 134 3.48 -8.94 5.67
C ALA A 134 3.56 -9.20 7.18
N GLN A 135 4.76 -9.43 7.72
CA GLN A 135 4.99 -9.60 9.15
C GLN A 135 4.84 -8.27 9.91
N ILE A 136 5.24 -7.13 9.31
CA ILE A 136 4.95 -5.80 9.87
C ILE A 136 3.45 -5.51 9.89
N LEU A 137 2.73 -5.83 8.82
CA LEU A 137 1.27 -5.67 8.76
C LEU A 137 0.56 -6.59 9.78
N HIS A 138 1.08 -7.79 10.01
CA HIS A 138 0.62 -8.67 11.08
C HIS A 138 0.78 -8.02 12.47
N LEU A 139 1.98 -7.52 12.82
CA LEU A 139 2.19 -6.79 14.07
C LEU A 139 1.25 -5.58 14.17
N SER A 140 1.05 -4.86 13.07
CA SER A 140 0.16 -3.69 13.00
C SER A 140 -1.30 -4.04 13.28
N VAL A 141 -1.77 -5.20 12.79
CA VAL A 141 -3.10 -5.72 13.10
C VAL A 141 -3.21 -6.12 14.57
N LEU A 142 -2.20 -6.77 15.16
CA LEU A 142 -2.22 -7.09 16.58
C LEU A 142 -2.29 -5.84 17.46
N VAL A 143 -1.56 -4.77 17.08
CA VAL A 143 -1.66 -3.46 17.75
C VAL A 143 -3.06 -2.89 17.62
N LEU A 144 -3.65 -2.94 16.43
CA LEU A 144 -5.01 -2.43 16.19
C LEU A 144 -6.06 -3.19 17.02
N LEU A 145 -5.88 -4.50 17.19
CA LEU A 145 -6.73 -5.36 18.01
C LEU A 145 -6.44 -5.26 19.51
N LYS A 146 -5.37 -4.56 19.90
CA LYS A 146 -4.84 -4.53 21.27
C LYS A 146 -4.53 -5.93 21.82
N ASP A 147 -4.05 -6.83 20.96
CA ASP A 147 -3.64 -8.17 21.35
C ASP A 147 -2.25 -8.14 22.01
N PHE A 148 -2.23 -7.58 23.22
CA PHE A 148 -1.01 -7.45 24.03
C PHE A 148 -0.43 -8.81 24.41
N VAL A 149 -1.26 -9.82 24.63
CA VAL A 149 -0.81 -11.16 25.05
C VAL A 149 0.06 -11.75 23.96
N THR A 150 -0.44 -11.78 22.72
CA THR A 150 0.32 -12.30 21.57
C THR A 150 1.59 -11.49 21.33
N LEU A 151 1.51 -10.15 21.35
CA LEU A 151 2.68 -9.29 21.15
C LEU A 151 3.75 -9.49 22.22
N PHE A 152 3.35 -9.64 23.49
CA PHE A 152 4.27 -9.87 24.59
C PHE A 152 4.92 -11.25 24.52
N ASP A 153 4.18 -12.28 24.11
CA ASP A 153 4.72 -13.62 23.87
C ASP A 153 5.78 -13.60 22.76
N TYR A 154 5.56 -12.81 21.70
CA TYR A 154 6.55 -12.60 20.64
C TYR A 154 7.80 -11.90 21.17
N TYR A 155 7.62 -10.85 21.97
CA TYR A 155 8.72 -10.13 22.60
C TYR A 155 9.59 -11.07 23.46
N GLN A 156 8.97 -11.87 24.34
CA GLN A 156 9.70 -12.81 25.19
C GLN A 156 10.44 -13.87 24.37
N SER A 157 9.81 -14.38 23.31
CA SER A 157 10.43 -15.37 22.44
C SER A 157 11.68 -14.82 21.76
N MET A 158 11.58 -13.63 21.16
CA MET A 158 12.70 -12.96 20.49
C MET A 158 13.81 -12.58 21.46
N LYS A 159 13.47 -12.11 22.66
CA LYS A 159 14.45 -11.80 23.72
C LYS A 159 15.27 -13.02 24.14
N ASN A 160 14.68 -14.22 24.06
CA ASN A 160 15.34 -15.49 24.34
C ASN A 160 16.06 -16.09 23.10
N GLY A 161 16.15 -15.35 22.00
CA GLY A 161 16.80 -15.80 20.76
C GLY A 161 15.93 -16.71 19.88
N ASN A 162 14.64 -16.84 20.17
CA ASN A 162 13.69 -17.60 19.35
C ASN A 162 12.86 -16.65 18.47
N ASN A 163 13.20 -16.57 17.19
CA ASN A 163 12.55 -15.67 16.25
C ASN A 163 11.14 -16.12 15.81
N ILE A 164 10.65 -17.29 16.22
CA ILE A 164 9.27 -17.78 15.98
C ILE A 164 8.77 -17.66 14.53
N GLY A 165 9.67 -17.73 13.55
CA GLY A 165 9.34 -17.60 12.12
C GLY A 165 9.34 -16.17 11.58
N PHE A 166 9.66 -15.16 12.39
CA PHE A 166 10.01 -13.83 11.92
C PHE A 166 11.28 -13.87 11.07
N VAL A 167 11.27 -13.13 9.96
CA VAL A 167 12.46 -12.97 9.13
C VAL A 167 13.49 -12.10 9.84
N PRO A 168 14.80 -12.20 9.53
CA PRO A 168 15.86 -11.45 10.23
C PRO A 168 15.71 -9.93 10.24
N MET A 169 14.91 -9.37 9.33
CA MET A 169 14.62 -7.93 9.24
C MET A 169 13.67 -7.45 10.35
N ILE A 170 12.90 -8.34 10.97
CA ILE A 170 12.04 -7.99 12.11
C ILE A 170 12.89 -8.03 13.37
N THR A 171 13.12 -6.86 13.96
CA THR A 171 14.00 -6.71 15.12
C THR A 171 13.23 -6.81 16.43
N LEU A 172 13.94 -7.06 17.53
CA LEU A 172 13.34 -7.05 18.87
C LEU A 172 12.74 -5.67 19.19
N GLU A 173 13.38 -4.61 18.72
CA GLU A 173 12.91 -3.23 18.86
C GLU A 173 11.58 -2.98 18.14
N MET A 174 11.38 -3.53 16.94
CA MET A 174 10.09 -3.42 16.24
C MET A 174 8.96 -4.10 17.05
N ILE A 175 9.24 -5.26 17.65
CA ILE A 175 8.24 -5.95 18.47
C ILE A 175 7.98 -5.18 19.78
N ASP A 176 9.02 -4.64 20.42
CA ASP A 176 8.86 -3.77 21.60
C ASP A 176 8.00 -2.54 21.28
N ASN A 177 8.24 -1.89 20.14
CA ASN A 177 7.40 -0.79 19.65
C ASN A 177 5.95 -1.22 19.47
N ALA A 178 5.69 -2.39 18.87
CA ALA A 178 4.35 -2.91 18.72
C ALA A 178 3.67 -3.14 20.09
N VAL A 179 4.36 -3.73 21.05
CA VAL A 179 3.87 -3.91 22.43
C VAL A 179 3.48 -2.57 23.06
N ASN A 180 4.36 -1.56 22.95
CA ASN A 180 4.12 -0.23 23.52
C ASN A 180 2.93 0.48 22.85
N LEU A 181 2.80 0.38 21.52
CA LEU A 181 1.68 0.97 20.78
C LEU A 181 0.34 0.33 21.16
N ALA A 182 0.31 -0.99 21.40
CA ALA A 182 -0.90 -1.70 21.83
C ALA A 182 -1.39 -1.28 23.24
N LEU A 183 -0.50 -0.76 24.09
CA LEU A 183 -0.83 -0.26 25.43
C LEU A 183 -1.37 1.19 25.43
N ILE A 184 -0.92 2.02 24.48
CA ILE A 184 -1.27 3.45 24.44
C ILE A 184 -2.62 3.69 23.76
N LYS A 185 -2.96 2.91 22.74
CA LYS A 185 -4.23 3.00 22.03
C LYS A 185 -5.39 2.46 22.84
#